data_AF-A0A1G7BVC9-F1
#
_entry.id   AF-A0A1G7BVC9-F1
#
_cell.length_a   1.000
_cell.length_b   1.000
_cell.length_c   1.000
_cell.angle_alpha   90.00
_cell.angle_beta   90.00
_cell.angle_gamma   90.00
#
_symmetry.space_group_name_H-M   'P 1'
#
loop_
_entity.id
_entity.type
_entity.pdbx_description
1 polymer ?
#
loop_
_entity_poly.entity_id
_entity_poly.type
_entity_poly.pdbx_seq_one_letter_code
_entity_poly.pdbx_strand_id
1 'polypeptide(L)'
;MSAQTKVYTIELVPNQEVAYSGNLSEGIILNDLSWAWNSNNACFVENQKKKFSGKHVLFEGIIPKYSEVSVTVVPKDPSANFSIYAYQTGINTKDLVPNLPRCIRCEADHFQERNRVGREEQDHTRTVTNLVAMNRRYRLVIGVTGADGLSEGDFTIKVKTKTR
;
A
#
# COMPACT_ATOMS: atom_id res chain seq x y z
N MET A 1 25.78 3.89 1.94
CA MET A 1 24.87 5.03 2.19
C MET A 1 23.45 4.53 1.94
N SER A 2 22.64 4.38 2.98
CA SER A 2 21.27 3.85 2.83
C SER A 2 20.43 4.86 2.05
N ALA A 3 19.91 4.46 0.89
CA ALA A 3 18.97 5.28 0.14
C ALA A 3 17.76 5.57 1.03
N GLN A 4 17.50 6.86 1.31
CA GLN A 4 16.37 7.28 2.13
C GLN A 4 15.09 7.07 1.32
N THR A 5 14.11 6.36 1.89
CA THR A 5 12.81 6.13 1.24
C THR A 5 12.12 7.47 0.98
N LYS A 6 11.90 7.81 -0.29
CA LYS A 6 11.09 8.97 -0.65
C LYS A 6 9.63 8.67 -0.30
N VAL A 7 9.00 9.59 0.43
CA VAL A 7 7.59 9.49 0.83
C VAL A 7 6.83 10.66 0.21
N TYR A 8 5.75 10.35 -0.50
CA TYR A 8 4.89 11.32 -1.15
C TYR A 8 3.69 11.64 -0.25
N THR A 9 3.44 12.91 0.02
CA THR A 9 2.23 13.30 0.74
C THR A 9 1.03 13.30 -0.20
N ILE A 10 -0.07 12.70 0.25
CA ILE A 10 -1.35 12.68 -0.43
C ILE A 10 -2.44 13.31 0.43
N GLU A 11 -3.38 13.98 -0.22
CA GLU A 11 -4.60 14.47 0.40
C GLU A 11 -5.71 13.42 0.30
N LEU A 12 -6.39 13.21 1.43
CA LEU A 12 -7.57 12.35 1.53
C LEU A 12 -8.81 13.23 1.62
N VAL A 13 -9.43 13.50 0.47
CA VAL A 13 -10.61 14.38 0.39
C VAL A 13 -11.89 13.59 0.66
N PRO A 14 -12.70 13.95 1.67
CA PRO A 14 -13.92 13.23 2.01
C PRO A 14 -14.91 13.13 0.83
N ASN A 15 -15.46 11.94 0.64
CA ASN A 15 -16.44 11.59 -0.41
C ASN A 15 -15.92 11.80 -1.84
N GLN A 16 -14.60 11.87 -2.04
CA GLN A 16 -13.98 12.00 -3.34
C GLN A 16 -12.99 10.87 -3.61
N GLU A 17 -12.71 10.69 -4.89
CA GLU A 17 -11.62 9.86 -5.39
C GLU A 17 -10.57 10.78 -6.02
N VAL A 18 -9.36 10.73 -5.50
CA VAL A 18 -8.22 11.54 -5.97
C VAL A 18 -7.17 10.59 -6.55
N ALA A 19 -6.55 10.99 -7.65
CA ALA A 19 -5.55 10.19 -8.34
C ALA A 19 -4.16 10.84 -8.24
N TYR A 20 -3.13 10.01 -8.03
CA TYR A 20 -1.73 10.43 -8.02
C TYR A 20 -0.92 9.50 -8.92
N SER A 21 -0.10 10.07 -9.81
CA SER A 21 0.84 9.30 -10.62
C SER A 21 2.15 9.05 -9.89
N GLY A 22 2.78 7.92 -10.17
CA GLY A 22 4.10 7.59 -9.66
C GLY A 22 4.84 6.66 -10.60
N ASN A 23 6.15 6.52 -10.36
CA ASN A 23 7.00 5.58 -11.08
C ASN A 23 7.82 4.74 -10.10
N LEU A 24 7.82 3.43 -10.29
CA LEU A 24 8.47 2.48 -9.39
C LEU A 24 9.99 2.67 -9.30
N SER A 25 10.60 3.26 -10.32
CA SER A 25 12.04 3.55 -10.36
C SER A 25 12.48 4.56 -9.28
N GLU A 26 11.56 5.41 -8.82
CA GLU A 26 11.77 6.38 -7.73
C GLU A 26 11.75 5.74 -6.33
N GLY A 27 11.33 4.48 -6.25
CA GLY A 27 11.28 3.71 -5.02
C GLY A 27 12.64 3.15 -4.61
N ILE A 28 12.64 2.43 -3.48
CA ILE A 28 13.82 1.72 -2.98
C ILE A 28 13.52 0.24 -2.78
N ILE A 29 14.54 -0.60 -2.90
CA ILE A 29 14.42 -2.02 -2.53
C ILE A 29 14.45 -2.12 -1.00
N LEU A 30 13.45 -2.79 -0.43
CA LEU A 30 13.43 -3.15 0.98
C LEU A 30 14.04 -4.53 1.14
N ASN A 31 15.30 -4.59 1.60
CA ASN A 31 16.01 -5.87 1.80
C ASN A 31 15.38 -6.71 2.92
N ASP A 32 14.77 -6.04 3.90
CA ASP A 32 14.03 -6.68 4.97
C ASP A 32 12.52 -6.41 4.82
N LEU A 33 11.75 -7.49 4.70
CA LEU A 33 10.30 -7.46 4.67
C LEU A 33 9.67 -8.11 5.90
N SER A 34 10.48 -8.55 6.88
CA SER A 34 10.03 -9.26 8.09
C SER A 34 9.07 -8.44 8.94
N TRP A 35 9.13 -7.12 8.82
CA TRP A 35 8.13 -6.21 9.38
C TRP A 35 6.70 -6.60 8.98
N ALA A 36 6.48 -7.17 7.79
CA ALA A 36 5.14 -7.40 7.27
C ALA A 36 4.45 -8.63 7.87
N TRP A 37 5.18 -9.70 8.18
CA TRP A 37 4.61 -10.94 8.75
C TRP A 37 4.87 -11.11 10.24
N ASN A 38 5.53 -10.16 10.89
CA ASN A 38 5.59 -10.16 12.35
C ASN A 38 4.18 -10.01 12.95
N SER A 39 4.00 -10.52 14.17
CA SER A 39 2.69 -10.52 14.84
C SER A 39 2.18 -9.12 15.21
N ASN A 40 3.05 -8.10 15.20
CA ASN A 40 2.67 -6.72 15.51
C ASN A 40 2.05 -5.98 14.32
N ASN A 41 2.29 -6.45 13.09
CA ASN A 41 1.83 -5.79 11.86
C ASN A 41 0.90 -6.69 11.03
N ALA A 42 1.27 -7.96 10.84
CA ALA A 42 0.49 -8.98 10.12
C ALA A 42 -0.14 -8.50 8.79
N CYS A 43 0.65 -7.80 7.96
CA CYS A 43 0.20 -7.23 6.69
C CYS A 43 0.05 -8.26 5.57
N PHE A 44 1.06 -9.09 5.41
CA PHE A 44 1.06 -10.21 4.48
C PHE A 44 1.97 -11.29 5.03
N VAL A 45 1.72 -12.55 4.64
CA VAL A 45 2.47 -13.71 5.13
C VAL A 45 3.80 -13.87 4.39
N GLU A 46 4.79 -14.48 5.03
CA GLU A 46 6.13 -14.69 4.47
C GLU A 46 6.11 -15.40 3.11
N ASN A 47 5.20 -16.36 2.91
CA ASN A 47 5.06 -17.07 1.63
C ASN A 47 4.73 -16.16 0.44
N GLN A 48 4.22 -14.94 0.70
CA GLN A 48 3.92 -13.94 -0.33
C GLN A 48 5.06 -12.94 -0.55
N LYS A 49 6.20 -13.08 0.15
CA LYS A 49 7.34 -12.13 0.09
C LYS A 49 7.77 -11.79 -1.34
N LYS A 50 7.81 -12.76 -2.25
CA LYS A 50 8.19 -12.54 -3.65
C LYS A 50 7.28 -11.55 -4.38
N LYS A 51 6.02 -11.43 -3.97
CA LYS A 51 5.06 -10.50 -4.58
C LYS A 51 5.28 -9.05 -4.16
N PHE A 52 6.16 -8.82 -3.18
CA PHE A 52 6.49 -7.51 -2.63
C PHE A 52 8.00 -7.25 -2.66
N SER A 53 8.77 -7.97 -3.49
CA SER A 53 10.24 -7.90 -3.50
C SER A 53 10.83 -6.82 -4.42
N GLY A 54 9.98 -6.13 -5.19
CA GLY A 54 10.37 -5.02 -6.05
C GLY A 54 10.78 -3.75 -5.28
N LYS A 55 10.95 -2.65 -6.02
CA LYS A 55 11.10 -1.34 -5.37
C LYS A 55 9.79 -0.90 -4.74
N HIS A 56 9.89 -0.14 -3.65
CA HIS A 56 8.75 0.40 -2.93
C HIS A 56 8.71 1.92 -3.05
N VAL A 57 7.59 2.43 -3.54
CA VAL A 57 7.24 3.85 -3.48
C VAL A 57 6.23 4.06 -2.37
N LEU A 58 6.52 4.96 -1.44
CA LEU A 58 5.66 5.20 -0.30
C LEU A 58 4.87 6.50 -0.47
N PHE A 59 3.59 6.44 -0.10
CA PHE A 59 2.71 7.60 0.03
C PHE A 59 2.21 7.68 1.47
N GLU A 60 1.96 8.89 1.96
CA GLU A 60 1.37 9.09 3.28
C GLU A 60 0.28 10.16 3.28
N GLY A 61 -0.70 9.98 4.14
CA GLY A 61 -1.76 10.96 4.36
C GLY A 61 -2.43 10.75 5.71
N ILE A 62 -3.39 11.62 6.04
CA ILE A 62 -4.15 11.52 7.27
C ILE A 62 -5.58 11.10 6.95
N ILE A 63 -5.99 9.96 7.49
CA ILE A 63 -7.38 9.51 7.41
C ILE A 63 -8.22 10.36 8.40
N PRO A 64 -9.25 11.08 7.92
CA PRO A 64 -10.16 11.83 8.77
C PRO A 64 -10.95 10.91 9.72
N LYS A 65 -11.49 11.46 10.81
CA LYS A 65 -12.45 10.71 11.65
C LYS A 65 -13.69 10.37 10.82
N TYR A 66 -14.39 9.31 11.23
CA TYR A 66 -15.62 8.83 10.59
C TYR A 66 -15.44 8.64 9.08
N SER A 67 -14.35 7.99 8.68
CA SER A 67 -14.10 7.72 7.28
C SER A 67 -13.51 6.34 7.05
N GLU A 68 -13.63 5.90 5.80
CA GLU A 68 -13.05 4.67 5.29
C GLU A 68 -12.36 4.95 3.97
N VAL A 69 -11.14 4.46 3.84
CA VAL A 69 -10.30 4.67 2.65
C VAL A 69 -10.14 3.34 1.90
N SER A 70 -10.23 3.42 0.59
CA SER A 70 -9.75 2.37 -0.32
C SER A 70 -8.72 2.96 -1.26
N VAL A 71 -7.66 2.19 -1.53
CA VAL A 71 -6.59 2.59 -2.44
C VAL A 71 -6.41 1.54 -3.50
N THR A 72 -6.49 1.96 -4.76
CA THR A 72 -6.25 1.10 -5.93
C THR A 72 -5.00 1.55 -6.66
N VAL A 73 -4.06 0.64 -6.91
CA VAL A 73 -2.97 0.89 -7.86
C VAL A 73 -3.39 0.37 -9.23
N VAL A 74 -3.20 1.24 -10.24
CA VAL A 74 -3.45 0.95 -11.65
C VAL A 74 -2.13 1.11 -12.40
N PRO A 75 -1.45 0.01 -12.77
CA PRO A 75 -0.30 0.05 -13.66
C PRO A 75 -0.68 0.67 -15.02
N LYS A 76 0.20 1.49 -15.60
CA LYS A 76 -0.01 1.96 -16.99
C LYS A 76 0.24 0.84 -18.00
N ASP A 77 1.17 -0.06 -17.68
CA ASP A 77 1.39 -1.30 -18.41
C ASP A 77 0.64 -2.45 -17.70
N PRO A 78 -0.43 -3.00 -18.31
CA PRO A 78 -1.19 -4.10 -17.72
C PRO A 78 -0.39 -5.38 -17.47
N SER A 79 0.78 -5.54 -18.10
CA SER A 79 1.65 -6.69 -17.86
C SER A 79 2.55 -6.54 -16.63
N ALA A 80 2.68 -5.33 -16.10
CA ALA A 80 3.50 -5.06 -14.92
C ALA A 80 2.82 -5.56 -13.64
N ASN A 81 3.47 -6.50 -12.95
CA ASN A 81 2.90 -7.14 -11.76
C ASN A 81 3.12 -6.31 -10.49
N PHE A 82 2.25 -5.32 -10.29
CA PHE A 82 2.25 -4.51 -9.08
C PHE A 82 1.54 -5.21 -7.91
N SER A 83 1.99 -4.85 -6.72
CA SER A 83 1.36 -5.16 -5.44
C SER A 83 1.23 -3.88 -4.61
N ILE A 84 0.29 -3.88 -3.68
CA ILE A 84 0.06 -2.74 -2.80
C ILE A 84 -0.12 -3.23 -1.36
N TYR A 85 0.37 -2.45 -0.42
CA TYR A 85 -0.04 -2.56 0.98
C TYR A 85 -0.32 -1.18 1.54
N ALA A 86 -1.10 -1.13 2.59
CA ALA A 86 -1.33 0.08 3.34
C ALA A 86 -1.50 -0.21 4.82
N TYR A 87 -0.99 0.68 5.66
CA TYR A 87 -1.07 0.53 7.10
C TYR A 87 -1.37 1.83 7.82
N GLN A 88 -2.05 1.69 8.96
CA GLN A 88 -2.42 2.79 9.84
C GLN A 88 -1.49 2.87 11.04
N THR A 89 -1.11 4.08 11.40
CA THR A 89 -0.34 4.37 12.61
C THR A 89 -0.87 5.60 13.34
N GLY A 90 -0.33 5.89 14.52
CA GLY A 90 -0.62 7.14 15.23
C GLY A 90 -0.18 8.36 14.43
N ILE A 91 -0.95 9.46 14.51
CA ILE A 91 -0.71 10.67 13.72
C ILE A 91 0.68 11.31 13.90
N ASN A 92 1.36 11.05 15.02
CA ASN A 92 2.64 11.66 15.36
C ASN A 92 3.83 10.69 15.22
N THR A 93 3.60 9.45 14.79
CA THR A 93 4.72 8.51 14.58
C THR A 93 5.43 8.80 13.26
N LYS A 94 6.75 8.55 13.27
CA LYS A 94 7.61 8.58 12.09
C LYS A 94 7.97 7.17 11.60
N ASP A 95 7.37 6.15 12.19
CA ASP A 95 7.64 4.76 11.85
C ASP A 95 7.31 4.51 10.37
N LEU A 96 8.28 3.91 9.68
CA LEU A 96 8.25 3.64 8.26
C LEU A 96 8.91 2.29 8.03
N VAL A 97 8.39 1.55 7.07
CA VAL A 97 8.99 0.28 6.67
C VAL A 97 10.41 0.50 6.12
N PRO A 98 11.36 -0.40 6.44
CA PRO A 98 11.17 -1.66 7.15
C PRO A 98 11.13 -1.53 8.68
N ASN A 99 11.44 -0.35 9.23
CA ASN A 99 11.46 -0.08 10.67
C ASN A 99 10.06 0.29 11.21
N LEU A 100 9.09 -0.63 11.04
CA LEU A 100 7.72 -0.49 11.54
C LEU A 100 7.50 -1.41 12.75
N PRO A 101 7.51 -0.91 13.99
CA PRO A 101 7.40 -1.74 15.18
C PRO A 101 5.99 -2.32 15.37
N ARG A 102 4.96 -1.53 15.04
CA ARG A 102 3.54 -1.91 15.09
C ARG A 102 2.70 -1.01 14.20
N CYS A 103 1.63 -1.56 13.64
CA CYS A 103 0.55 -0.80 13.03
C CYS A 103 -0.78 -1.06 13.75
N ILE A 104 -1.76 -0.21 13.50
CA ILE A 104 -3.12 -0.34 14.03
C ILE A 104 -3.95 -1.25 13.12
N ARG A 105 -3.70 -1.17 11.82
CA ARG A 105 -4.31 -1.97 10.78
C ARG A 105 -3.34 -2.05 9.61
N CYS A 106 -3.28 -3.20 8.96
CA CYS A 106 -2.53 -3.40 7.72
C CYS A 106 -3.39 -4.19 6.75
N GLU A 107 -3.35 -3.80 5.50
CA GLU A 107 -4.07 -4.44 4.40
C GLU A 107 -3.10 -4.54 3.22
N ALA A 108 -3.15 -5.64 2.48
CA ALA A 108 -2.30 -5.85 1.33
C ALA A 108 -3.05 -6.59 0.23
N ASP A 109 -2.73 -6.26 -1.01
CA ASP A 109 -3.27 -6.92 -2.19
C ASP A 109 -2.17 -7.15 -3.24
N HIS A 110 -2.28 -8.28 -3.93
CA HIS A 110 -1.28 -8.81 -4.84
C HIS A 110 -1.92 -9.86 -5.77
N PHE A 111 -1.22 -10.20 -6.86
CA PHE A 111 -1.70 -11.21 -7.79
C PHE A 111 -1.89 -12.57 -7.12
N GLN A 112 -3.02 -13.23 -7.35
CA GLN A 112 -3.35 -14.57 -6.86
C GLN A 112 -3.37 -15.54 -8.04
N GLU A 113 -2.48 -16.52 -8.02
CA GLU A 113 -2.38 -17.53 -9.10
C GLU A 113 -3.66 -18.36 -9.25
N ARG A 114 -4.42 -18.52 -8.16
CA ARG A 114 -5.63 -19.34 -8.13
C ARG A 114 -6.87 -18.47 -8.07
N ASN A 115 -7.65 -18.49 -9.14
CA ASN A 115 -9.01 -17.96 -9.13
C ASN A 115 -9.84 -18.70 -8.07
N ARG A 116 -10.47 -17.94 -7.17
CA ARG A 116 -11.39 -18.51 -6.17
C ARG A 116 -12.75 -18.69 -6.81
N VAL A 117 -13.36 -19.86 -6.61
CA VAL A 117 -14.70 -20.16 -7.11
C VAL A 117 -15.68 -19.08 -6.67
N GLY A 118 -16.43 -18.51 -7.62
CA GLY A 118 -17.40 -17.44 -7.36
C GLY A 118 -16.80 -16.03 -7.23
N ARG A 119 -15.54 -15.82 -7.59
CA ARG A 119 -14.95 -14.48 -7.75
C ARG A 119 -14.64 -14.21 -9.22
N GLU A 120 -14.75 -12.94 -9.59
CA GLU A 120 -14.29 -12.45 -10.89
C GLU A 120 -12.80 -12.70 -11.07
N GLU A 121 -12.39 -12.88 -12.33
CA GLU A 121 -10.99 -12.99 -12.69
C GLU A 121 -10.27 -11.69 -12.30
N GLN A 122 -9.04 -11.83 -11.79
CA GLN A 122 -8.27 -10.65 -11.38
C GLN A 122 -7.84 -9.84 -12.60
N ASP A 123 -8.02 -8.53 -12.53
CA ASP A 123 -7.46 -7.61 -13.51
C ASP A 123 -5.98 -7.26 -13.15
N HIS A 124 -5.43 -6.26 -13.83
CA HIS A 124 -4.06 -5.76 -13.60
C HIS A 124 -3.97 -4.78 -12.43
N THR A 125 -5.07 -4.49 -11.73
CA THR A 125 -5.11 -3.54 -10.61
C THR A 125 -5.05 -4.26 -9.27
N ARG A 126 -4.59 -3.57 -8.22
CA ARG A 126 -4.63 -4.10 -6.84
C ARG A 126 -5.28 -3.10 -5.93
N THR A 127 -6.14 -3.56 -5.03
CA THR A 127 -6.92 -2.68 -4.16
C THR A 127 -6.85 -3.13 -2.71
N VAL A 128 -6.50 -2.19 -1.83
CA VAL A 128 -6.67 -2.35 -0.37
C VAL A 128 -7.89 -1.56 0.09
N THR A 129 -8.71 -2.18 0.93
CA THR A 129 -9.94 -1.61 1.50
C THR A 129 -9.89 -1.66 3.02
N ASN A 130 -10.98 -1.34 3.71
CA ASN A 130 -11.09 -1.46 5.17
C ASN A 130 -10.11 -0.59 5.96
N LEU A 131 -9.54 0.47 5.36
CA LEU A 131 -8.70 1.44 6.08
C LEU A 131 -9.61 2.44 6.80
N VAL A 132 -10.11 2.05 7.97
CA VAL A 132 -11.16 2.79 8.70
C VAL A 132 -10.60 3.69 9.80
N ALA A 133 -11.27 4.81 10.02
CA ALA A 133 -11.06 5.71 11.14
C ALA A 133 -12.41 6.04 11.76
N MET A 134 -12.65 5.59 12.99
CA MET A 134 -13.91 5.85 13.71
C MET A 134 -13.79 7.18 14.47
N ASN A 135 -13.37 7.13 15.75
CA ASN A 135 -13.33 8.32 16.62
C ASN A 135 -11.96 9.04 16.63
N ARG A 136 -10.96 8.50 15.91
CA ARG A 136 -9.59 9.01 15.88
C ARG A 136 -9.10 9.09 14.44
N ARG A 137 -8.30 10.11 14.14
CA ARG A 137 -7.55 10.20 12.88
C ARG A 137 -6.35 9.27 12.96
N TYR A 138 -5.93 8.75 11.82
CA TYR A 138 -4.73 7.92 11.71
C TYR A 138 -3.85 8.40 10.57
N ARG A 139 -2.54 8.25 10.74
CA ARG A 139 -1.61 8.35 9.62
C ARG A 139 -1.74 7.08 8.80
N LEU A 140 -2.01 7.23 7.52
CA LEU A 140 -2.02 6.16 6.54
C LEU A 140 -0.70 6.20 5.77
N VAL A 141 -0.04 5.06 5.66
CA VAL A 141 1.08 4.87 4.73
C VAL A 141 0.67 3.82 3.73
N ILE A 142 0.93 4.09 2.45
CA ILE A 142 0.65 3.20 1.32
C ILE A 142 1.99 2.87 0.68
N GLY A 143 2.29 1.59 0.51
CA GLY A 143 3.42 1.15 -0.28
C GLY A 143 2.95 0.54 -1.59
N VAL A 144 3.31 1.17 -2.70
CA VAL A 144 3.23 0.57 -4.03
C VAL A 144 4.54 -0.14 -4.31
N THR A 145 4.47 -1.43 -4.65
CA THR A 145 5.63 -2.25 -4.98
C THR A 145 5.35 -3.15 -6.17
N GLY A 146 6.34 -3.91 -6.59
CA GLY A 146 6.20 -4.93 -7.62
C GLY A 146 6.60 -6.32 -7.14
N ALA A 147 6.12 -7.32 -7.87
CA ALA A 147 6.51 -8.71 -7.68
C ALA A 147 7.83 -9.03 -8.38
N ASP A 148 8.50 -10.09 -7.92
CA ASP A 148 9.64 -10.71 -8.59
C ASP A 148 10.78 -9.74 -8.94
N GLY A 149 11.00 -8.74 -8.08
CA GLY A 149 12.07 -7.76 -8.24
C GLY A 149 11.77 -6.63 -9.23
N LEU A 150 10.52 -6.45 -9.68
CA LEU A 150 10.12 -5.34 -10.54
C LEU A 150 10.60 -4.00 -9.96
N SER A 151 11.34 -3.25 -10.77
CA SER A 151 12.11 -2.08 -10.31
C SER A 151 11.78 -0.80 -11.08
N GLU A 152 10.88 -0.87 -12.05
CA GLU A 152 10.42 0.23 -12.88
C GLU A 152 8.98 -0.02 -13.32
N GLY A 153 8.32 1.05 -13.78
CA GLY A 153 6.94 1.00 -14.24
C GLY A 153 6.15 2.20 -13.74
N ASP A 154 5.41 2.80 -14.66
CA ASP A 154 4.48 3.88 -14.35
C ASP A 154 3.18 3.32 -13.78
N PHE A 155 2.64 3.99 -12.78
CA PHE A 155 1.36 3.65 -12.19
C PHE A 155 0.58 4.89 -11.76
N THR A 156 -0.71 4.70 -11.49
CA THR A 156 -1.57 5.67 -10.82
C THR A 156 -2.18 5.03 -9.59
N ILE A 157 -2.11 5.70 -8.44
CA ILE A 157 -2.93 5.34 -7.28
C ILE A 157 -4.22 6.15 -7.30
N LYS A 158 -5.34 5.47 -7.08
CA LYS A 158 -6.66 6.08 -6.86
C LYS A 158 -7.02 5.92 -5.41
N VAL A 159 -7.17 7.03 -4.70
CA VAL A 159 -7.47 7.07 -3.27
C VAL A 159 -8.90 7.55 -3.11
N LYS A 160 -9.78 6.66 -2.68
CA LYS A 160 -11.20 6.97 -2.45
C LYS A 160 -11.48 7.02 -0.96
N THR A 161 -11.97 8.16 -0.50
CA THR A 161 -12.33 8.36 0.92
C THR A 161 -13.85 8.46 1.02
N LYS A 162 -14.48 7.59 1.80
CA LYS A 162 -15.92 7.65 2.10
C LYS A 162 -16.12 8.10 3.52
N THR A 163 -17.04 9.04 3.73
CA THR A 163 -17.53 9.35 5.08
C THR A 163 -18.41 8.20 5.56
N ARG A 164 -18.29 7.85 6.85
CA ARG A 164 -19.09 6.83 7.53
C ARG A 164 -20.20 7.45 8.35
#